data_AF-A0A1Q3D7K2-F1
#
_entry.id   AF-A0A1Q3D7K2-F1
#
_cell.length_a   1.000
_cell.length_b   1.000
_cell.length_c   1.000
_cell.angle_alpha   90.00
_cell.angle_beta   90.00
_cell.angle_gamma   90.00
#
_symmetry.space_group_name_H-M   'P 1'
#
loop_
_entity.id
_entity.type
_entity.pdbx_description
1 polymer ?
#
loop_
_entity_poly.entity_id
_entity_poly.type
_entity_poly.pdbx_seq_one_letter_code
_entity_poly.pdbx_strand_id
1 'polypeptide(L)'
;MDLDHALRIDTPTAITAQSTIEQRVTYEKWERSNRMSLMIMKSSISVAIRGAIPDSNDAETYLASVEEQFKGSSKAHASTLTMKMLTTRYDGTSGVREHIMMMNDMASKLKGMEMTISVGFLVHYIMTSLPVQFGHFKINYNTQKEKWKMSELIAMCVQEEERLKVERPDFAHLATATPTRKKSKGNDKGKKKVDLEKSTNKANVSSTKLVQAPKCHFCRKVGHLRKDCTGTSVGRLDT
;
A
#
# COMPACT_ATOMS: atom_id res chain seq x y z
N MET A 1 9.04 -39.14 3.61
CA MET A 1 10.23 -39.20 4.48
C MET A 1 9.98 -38.24 5.63
N ASP A 2 10.13 -38.66 6.88
CA ASP A 2 9.89 -37.81 8.06
C ASP A 2 11.15 -36.96 8.31
N LEU A 3 11.18 -35.74 7.78
CA LEU A 3 12.40 -34.92 7.68
C LEU A 3 12.72 -34.17 8.96
N ASP A 4 11.68 -33.76 9.70
CA ASP A 4 11.72 -32.96 10.92
C ASP A 4 11.59 -33.80 12.19
N HIS A 5 11.72 -35.14 12.09
CA HIS A 5 11.70 -36.04 13.24
C HIS A 5 12.68 -35.61 14.35
N ALA A 6 13.90 -35.22 13.98
CA ALA A 6 14.93 -34.75 14.90
C ALA A 6 14.63 -33.39 15.54
N LEU A 7 13.69 -32.60 15.00
CA LEU A 7 13.25 -31.32 15.56
C LEU A 7 12.07 -31.47 16.54
N ARG A 8 11.47 -32.66 16.64
CA ARG A 8 10.31 -32.92 17.50
C ARG A 8 10.64 -33.77 18.73
N ILE A 9 11.81 -34.39 18.75
CA ILE A 9 12.23 -35.35 19.77
C ILE A 9 13.63 -35.00 20.22
N ASP A 10 13.84 -34.99 21.54
CA ASP A 10 15.14 -34.77 22.17
C ASP A 10 16.21 -35.70 21.60
N THR A 11 17.45 -35.22 21.59
CA THR A 11 18.61 -35.99 21.14
C THR A 11 18.68 -37.34 21.86
N PRO A 12 18.58 -38.48 21.16
CA PRO A 12 18.67 -39.79 21.78
C PRO A 12 20.07 -40.02 22.36
N THR A 13 20.14 -40.83 23.42
CA THR A 13 21.43 -41.21 24.01
C THR A 13 22.35 -41.85 22.97
N ALA A 14 23.62 -41.47 22.98
CA ALA A 14 24.63 -42.03 22.09
C ALA A 14 24.65 -43.56 22.18
N ILE A 15 24.73 -44.22 21.02
CA ILE A 15 24.83 -45.68 20.94
C ILE A 15 26.12 -46.13 21.65
N THR A 16 25.99 -47.10 22.55
CA THR A 16 27.11 -47.77 23.21
C THR A 16 27.19 -49.24 22.79
N ALA A 17 28.22 -49.96 23.21
CA ALA A 17 28.35 -51.40 22.94
C ALA A 17 27.15 -52.21 23.48
N GLN A 18 26.49 -51.73 24.53
CA GLN A 18 25.35 -52.35 25.20
C GLN A 18 23.98 -51.95 24.61
N SER A 19 23.94 -51.04 23.63
CA SER A 19 22.66 -50.59 23.07
C SER A 19 21.92 -51.70 22.33
N THR A 20 20.62 -51.79 22.58
CA THR A 20 19.72 -52.74 21.92
C THR A 20 19.56 -52.40 20.44
N ILE A 21 19.09 -53.37 19.64
CA ILE A 21 18.81 -53.17 18.22
C ILE A 21 17.79 -52.03 18.02
N GLU A 22 16.76 -51.96 18.86
CA GLU A 22 15.73 -50.92 18.80
C GLU A 22 16.29 -49.52 19.09
N GLN A 23 17.20 -49.40 20.08
CA GLN A 23 17.89 -48.14 20.37
C GLN A 23 18.75 -47.66 19.20
N ARG A 24 19.47 -48.60 18.55
CA ARG A 24 20.28 -48.31 17.37
C ARG A 24 19.43 -47.83 16.20
N VAL A 25 18.32 -48.51 15.90
CA VAL A 25 17.38 -48.13 14.83
C VAL A 25 16.77 -46.74 15.09
N THR A 26 16.41 -46.45 16.35
CA THR A 26 15.86 -45.14 16.73
C THR A 26 16.89 -44.03 16.55
N TYR A 27 18.12 -44.24 17.01
CA TYR A 27 19.21 -43.28 16.83
C TYR A 27 19.54 -43.06 15.35
N GLU A 28 19.64 -44.12 14.54
CA GLU A 28 19.90 -43.99 13.09
C GLU A 28 18.80 -43.21 12.37
N LYS A 29 17.53 -43.42 12.74
CA LYS A 29 16.39 -42.67 12.20
C LYS A 29 16.48 -41.19 12.59
N TRP A 30 16.76 -40.89 13.85
CA TRP A 30 16.95 -39.52 14.34
C TRP A 30 18.13 -38.85 13.63
N GLU A 31 19.29 -39.52 13.56
CA GLU A 31 20.51 -38.98 12.94
C GLU A 31 20.32 -38.70 11.45
N ARG A 32 19.60 -39.58 10.74
CA ARG A 32 19.23 -39.33 9.34
C ARG A 32 18.36 -38.08 9.22
N SER A 33 17.35 -37.91 10.08
CA SER A 33 16.48 -36.74 10.07
C SER A 33 17.25 -35.47 10.45
N ASN A 34 18.13 -35.53 11.44
CA ASN A 34 19.01 -34.45 11.89
C ASN A 34 19.87 -33.94 10.72
N ARG A 35 20.59 -34.85 10.04
CA ARG A 35 21.43 -34.51 8.89
C ARG A 35 20.63 -33.91 7.73
N MET A 36 19.44 -34.44 7.46
CA MET A 36 18.58 -33.92 6.39
C MET A 36 18.03 -32.53 6.73
N SER A 37 17.58 -32.31 7.97
CA SER A 37 17.13 -31.01 8.46
C SER A 37 18.23 -29.96 8.36
N LEU A 38 19.45 -30.29 8.81
CA LEU A 38 20.62 -29.41 8.68
C LEU A 38 20.92 -29.07 7.22
N MET A 39 20.89 -30.06 6.33
CA MET A 39 21.14 -29.82 4.90
C MET A 39 20.09 -28.86 4.31
N ILE A 40 18.81 -29.08 4.62
CA ILE A 40 17.70 -28.24 4.15
C ILE A 40 17.87 -26.81 4.69
N MET A 41 18.02 -26.64 6.01
CA MET A 41 18.18 -25.33 6.64
C MET A 41 19.42 -24.58 6.13
N LYS A 42 20.57 -25.24 6.07
CA LYS A 42 21.78 -24.62 5.52
C LYS A 42 21.55 -24.22 4.07
N SER A 43 20.96 -25.08 3.24
CA SER A 43 20.73 -24.80 1.82
C SER A 43 19.74 -23.66 1.55
N SER A 44 18.73 -23.47 2.41
CA SER A 44 17.72 -22.42 2.26
C SER A 44 18.24 -21.03 2.65
N ILE A 45 19.30 -20.96 3.45
CA ILE A 45 19.95 -19.72 3.85
C ILE A 45 20.96 -19.30 2.77
N SER A 46 20.84 -18.04 2.32
CA SER A 46 21.75 -17.46 1.32
C SER A 46 23.21 -17.55 1.78
N VAL A 47 24.10 -17.93 0.85
CA VAL A 47 25.55 -18.04 1.10
C VAL A 47 26.13 -16.73 1.66
N ALA A 48 25.57 -15.58 1.27
CA ALA A 48 26.02 -14.26 1.72
C ALA A 48 25.86 -14.04 3.24
N ILE A 49 24.89 -14.70 3.88
CA ILE A 49 24.59 -14.51 5.32
C ILE A 49 24.86 -15.77 6.14
N ARG A 50 25.00 -16.94 5.49
CA ARG A 50 25.19 -18.24 6.16
C ARG A 50 26.42 -18.26 7.06
N GLY A 51 27.52 -17.62 6.65
CA GLY A 51 28.76 -17.58 7.44
C GLY A 51 28.66 -16.79 8.75
N ALA A 52 27.60 -16.01 8.95
CA ALA A 52 27.35 -15.29 10.20
C ALA A 52 26.62 -16.14 11.26
N ILE A 53 26.20 -17.35 10.90
CA ILE A 53 25.46 -18.26 11.79
C ILE A 53 26.46 -19.29 12.34
N PRO A 54 26.59 -19.42 13.67
CA PRO A 54 27.41 -20.46 14.28
C PRO A 54 27.05 -21.85 13.73
N ASP A 55 28.06 -22.64 13.38
CA ASP A 55 27.83 -23.98 12.84
C ASP A 55 27.46 -24.97 13.95
N SER A 56 26.66 -25.98 13.61
CA SER A 56 26.26 -27.07 14.51
C SER A 56 26.01 -28.36 13.72
N ASN A 57 26.30 -29.48 14.38
CA ASN A 57 25.98 -30.84 13.92
C ASN A 57 24.61 -31.32 14.40
N ASP A 58 23.95 -30.53 15.25
CA ASP A 58 22.60 -30.76 15.73
C ASP A 58 21.64 -29.73 15.12
N ALA A 59 20.55 -30.21 14.52
CA ALA A 59 19.58 -29.42 13.78
C ALA A 59 18.83 -28.45 14.69
N GLU A 60 18.45 -28.87 15.89
CA GLU A 60 17.74 -28.03 16.84
C GLU A 60 18.62 -26.85 17.29
N THR A 61 19.86 -27.14 17.66
CA THR A 61 20.87 -26.14 18.05
C THR A 61 21.19 -25.19 16.89
N TYR A 62 21.30 -25.70 15.66
CA TYR A 62 21.51 -24.85 14.48
C TYR A 62 20.30 -23.92 14.25
N LEU A 63 19.08 -24.45 14.36
CA LEU A 63 17.85 -23.66 14.19
C LEU A 63 17.76 -22.54 15.24
N ALA A 64 18.10 -22.82 16.50
CA ALA A 64 18.16 -21.80 17.56
C ALA A 64 19.22 -20.72 17.25
N SER A 65 20.36 -21.10 16.68
CA SER A 65 21.41 -20.15 16.27
C SER A 65 20.95 -19.26 15.11
N VAL A 66 20.19 -19.81 14.16
CA VAL A 66 19.53 -19.03 13.10
C VAL A 66 18.55 -18.03 13.73
N GLU A 67 17.68 -18.49 14.63
CA GLU A 67 16.69 -17.62 15.27
C GLU A 67 17.35 -16.43 16.00
N GLU A 68 18.36 -16.70 16.84
CA GLU A 68 19.04 -15.67 17.61
C GLU A 68 19.74 -14.64 16.71
N GLN A 69 20.40 -15.10 15.63
CA GLN A 69 21.09 -14.22 14.68
C GLN A 69 20.14 -13.25 13.96
N PHE A 70 18.90 -13.65 13.71
CA PHE A 70 17.90 -12.84 12.98
C PHE A 70 16.84 -12.18 13.87
N LYS A 71 16.89 -12.40 15.18
CA LYS A 71 15.97 -11.80 16.17
C LYS A 71 15.92 -10.27 16.12
N GLY A 72 17.08 -9.62 15.91
CA GLY A 72 17.17 -8.17 15.74
C GLY A 72 16.54 -7.66 14.44
N SER A 73 16.68 -8.41 13.35
CA SER A 73 16.04 -8.12 12.06
C SER A 73 14.51 -8.15 12.19
N SER A 74 13.98 -9.13 12.92
CA SER A 74 12.54 -9.27 13.18
C SER A 74 11.96 -8.01 13.86
N LYS A 75 12.63 -7.46 14.87
CA LYS A 75 12.19 -6.23 15.56
C LYS A 75 12.22 -5.00 14.64
N ALA A 76 13.31 -4.80 13.90
CA ALA A 76 13.42 -3.66 12.96
C ALA A 76 12.38 -3.75 11.83
N HIS A 77 12.13 -4.96 11.32
CA HIS A 77 11.07 -5.22 10.35
C HIS A 77 9.69 -4.96 10.94
N ALA A 78 9.42 -5.42 12.16
CA ALA A 78 8.19 -5.15 12.87
C ALA A 78 7.97 -3.64 13.03
N SER A 79 8.96 -2.89 13.52
CA SER A 79 8.89 -1.42 13.64
C SER A 79 8.63 -0.74 12.29
N THR A 80 9.32 -1.16 11.23
CA THR A 80 9.13 -0.62 9.88
C THR A 80 7.71 -0.88 9.37
N LEU A 81 7.21 -2.10 9.58
CA LEU A 81 5.88 -2.52 9.15
C LEU A 81 4.79 -1.79 9.95
N THR A 82 4.97 -1.64 11.26
CA THR A 82 4.07 -0.83 12.12
C THR A 82 4.04 0.61 11.65
N MET A 83 5.21 1.23 11.39
CA MET A 83 5.28 2.60 10.90
C MET A 83 4.59 2.76 9.55
N LYS A 84 4.83 1.83 8.62
CA LYS A 84 4.15 1.79 7.32
C LYS A 84 2.63 1.68 7.52
N MET A 85 2.17 0.76 8.35
CA MET A 85 0.75 0.60 8.65
C MET A 85 0.15 1.89 9.20
N LEU A 86 0.79 2.51 10.20
CA LEU A 86 0.36 3.75 10.88
C LEU A 86 0.32 4.99 9.98
N THR A 87 1.15 5.03 8.95
CA THR A 87 1.26 6.17 8.01
C THR A 87 0.45 5.96 6.74
N THR A 88 0.09 4.72 6.40
CA THR A 88 -0.70 4.43 5.20
C THR A 88 -2.13 4.95 5.37
N ARG A 89 -2.57 5.74 4.40
CA ARG A 89 -3.94 6.26 4.28
C ARG A 89 -4.49 5.84 2.93
N TYR A 90 -5.81 5.70 2.85
CA TYR A 90 -6.45 5.45 1.57
C TYR A 90 -6.45 6.76 0.78
N ASP A 91 -5.80 6.75 -0.39
CA ASP A 91 -5.61 7.95 -1.22
C ASP A 91 -6.68 8.11 -2.30
N GLY A 92 -7.52 7.10 -2.54
CA GLY A 92 -8.54 7.13 -3.59
C GLY A 92 -8.06 6.66 -4.97
N THR A 93 -6.80 6.26 -5.11
CA THR A 93 -6.23 5.83 -6.41
C THR A 93 -6.46 4.35 -6.69
N SER A 94 -6.15 3.49 -5.72
CA SER A 94 -6.58 2.09 -5.73
C SER A 94 -8.05 1.99 -5.34
N GLY A 95 -8.70 0.83 -5.47
CA GLY A 95 -9.98 0.63 -4.81
C GLY A 95 -9.82 0.50 -3.29
N VAL A 96 -10.87 0.81 -2.55
CA VAL A 96 -10.91 0.70 -1.09
C VAL A 96 -10.77 -0.76 -0.63
N ARG A 97 -11.21 -1.73 -1.44
CA ARG A 97 -11.04 -3.15 -1.16
C ARG A 97 -9.56 -3.53 -1.13
N GLU A 98 -8.79 -3.10 -2.11
CA GLU A 98 -7.35 -3.34 -2.19
C GLU A 98 -6.63 -2.72 -0.98
N HIS A 99 -7.01 -1.50 -0.58
CA HIS A 99 -6.48 -0.84 0.61
C HIS A 99 -6.74 -1.65 1.88
N ILE A 100 -7.98 -2.15 2.08
CA ILE A 100 -8.35 -2.98 3.22
C ILE A 100 -7.56 -4.29 3.24
N MET A 101 -7.43 -4.95 2.09
CA MET A 101 -6.67 -6.18 1.97
C MET A 101 -5.18 -5.97 2.30
N MET A 102 -4.60 -4.87 1.86
CA MET A 102 -3.23 -4.49 2.21
C MET A 102 -3.06 -4.26 3.72
N MET A 103 -4.01 -3.58 4.37
CA MET A 103 -3.99 -3.40 5.83
C MET A 103 -4.11 -4.72 6.59
N ASN A 104 -4.95 -5.65 6.11
CA ASN A 104 -5.12 -6.98 6.69
C ASN A 104 -3.88 -7.87 6.50
N ASP A 105 -3.20 -7.76 5.36
CA ASP A 105 -1.91 -8.42 5.10
C ASP A 105 -0.82 -7.90 6.06
N MET A 106 -0.71 -6.58 6.26
CA MET A 106 0.22 -6.01 7.23
C MET A 106 -0.07 -6.50 8.66
N ALA A 107 -1.33 -6.55 9.07
CA ALA A 107 -1.72 -7.09 10.38
C ALA A 107 -1.38 -8.59 10.52
N SER A 108 -1.55 -9.37 9.45
CA SER A 108 -1.20 -10.80 9.44
C SER A 108 0.31 -11.02 9.54
N LYS A 109 1.11 -10.20 8.85
CA LYS A 109 2.57 -10.19 8.98
C LYS A 109 3.04 -9.81 10.38
N LEU A 110 2.42 -8.80 10.99
CA LEU A 110 2.70 -8.42 12.39
C LEU A 110 2.34 -9.54 13.37
N LYS A 111 1.24 -10.26 13.14
CA LYS A 111 0.88 -11.44 13.95
C LYS A 111 1.97 -12.53 13.89
N GLY A 112 2.60 -12.73 12.72
CA GLY A 112 3.74 -13.65 12.57
C GLY A 112 5.01 -13.20 13.31
N MET A 113 5.07 -11.94 13.76
CA MET A 113 6.15 -11.36 14.58
C MET A 113 5.70 -11.17 16.04
N GLU A 114 4.73 -11.97 16.50
CA GLU A 114 4.14 -11.92 17.85
C GLU A 114 3.40 -10.61 18.19
N MET A 115 3.19 -9.71 17.22
CA MET A 115 2.45 -8.46 17.39
C MET A 115 1.00 -8.64 16.93
N THR A 116 0.20 -9.33 17.75
CA THR A 116 -1.20 -9.61 17.41
C THR A 116 -2.05 -8.33 17.47
N ILE A 117 -2.71 -8.01 16.35
CA ILE A 117 -3.71 -6.94 16.26
C ILE A 117 -5.10 -7.54 16.37
N SER A 118 -5.93 -7.03 17.28
CA SER A 118 -7.32 -7.48 17.38
C SER A 118 -8.13 -7.03 16.17
N VAL A 119 -9.09 -7.85 15.73
CA VAL A 119 -9.95 -7.52 14.58
C VAL A 119 -10.67 -6.19 14.79
N GLY A 120 -11.18 -5.94 16.01
CA GLY A 120 -11.85 -4.68 16.33
C GLY A 120 -10.94 -3.46 16.20
N PHE A 121 -9.69 -3.56 16.66
CA PHE A 121 -8.71 -2.48 16.48
C PHE A 121 -8.39 -2.27 15.00
N LEU A 122 -8.19 -3.35 14.23
CA LEU A 122 -7.89 -3.27 12.81
C LEU A 122 -9.03 -2.59 12.03
N VAL A 123 -10.29 -2.95 12.33
CA VAL A 123 -11.47 -2.31 11.71
C VAL A 123 -11.48 -0.80 12.02
N HIS A 124 -11.34 -0.42 13.30
CA HIS A 124 -11.27 0.99 13.68
C HIS A 124 -10.11 1.72 12.98
N TYR A 125 -8.95 1.09 12.92
CA TYR A 125 -7.76 1.66 12.28
C TYR A 125 -7.95 1.88 10.77
N ILE A 126 -8.58 0.92 10.09
CA ILE A 126 -8.93 1.07 8.68
C ILE A 126 -9.92 2.23 8.51
N MET A 127 -10.95 2.32 9.35
CA MET A 127 -11.92 3.43 9.31
C MET A 127 -11.26 4.79 9.52
N THR A 128 -10.25 4.91 10.39
CA THR A 128 -9.51 6.17 10.55
C THR A 128 -8.62 6.47 9.34
N SER A 129 -8.13 5.45 8.64
CA SER A 129 -7.28 5.60 7.45
C SER A 129 -8.00 6.06 6.19
N LEU A 130 -9.34 5.96 6.13
CA LEU A 130 -10.15 6.44 5.01
C LEU A 130 -10.11 7.98 4.92
N PRO A 131 -10.22 8.57 3.73
CA PRO A 131 -10.11 10.01 3.60
C PRO A 131 -11.43 10.72 4.01
N VAL A 132 -11.40 12.05 4.09
CA VAL A 132 -12.51 12.87 4.64
C VAL A 132 -13.81 12.74 3.84
N GLN A 133 -13.75 12.30 2.59
CA GLN A 133 -14.92 12.06 1.74
C GLN A 133 -15.83 10.97 2.30
N PHE A 134 -15.28 10.02 3.07
CA PHE A 134 -16.02 8.98 3.81
C PHE A 134 -16.62 9.52 5.13
N GLY A 135 -16.66 10.84 5.35
CA GLY A 135 -17.08 11.44 6.64
C GLY A 135 -18.44 10.96 7.13
N HIS A 136 -19.48 10.98 6.29
CA HIS A 136 -20.82 10.51 6.67
C HIS A 136 -20.82 9.01 6.99
N PHE A 137 -20.10 8.22 6.21
CA PHE A 137 -19.92 6.79 6.47
C PHE A 137 -19.24 6.50 7.81
N LYS A 138 -18.19 7.26 8.16
CA LYS A 138 -17.52 7.15 9.47
C LYS A 138 -18.45 7.50 10.62
N ILE A 139 -19.28 8.54 10.48
CA ILE A 139 -20.27 8.90 11.50
C ILE A 139 -21.26 7.75 11.71
N ASN A 140 -21.78 7.18 10.62
CA ASN A 140 -22.69 6.03 10.69
C ASN A 140 -22.03 4.83 11.40
N TYR A 141 -20.81 4.49 11.04
CA TYR A 141 -20.04 3.43 11.71
C TYR A 141 -19.86 3.71 13.22
N ASN A 142 -19.50 4.93 13.61
CA ASN A 142 -19.27 5.30 15.00
C ASN A 142 -20.56 5.26 15.85
N THR A 143 -21.73 5.44 15.24
CA THR A 143 -23.02 5.35 15.94
C THR A 143 -23.52 3.92 16.13
N GLN A 144 -22.95 2.94 15.41
CA GLN A 144 -23.34 1.54 15.52
C GLN A 144 -22.69 0.90 16.75
N LYS A 145 -23.50 0.14 17.50
CA LYS A 145 -23.02 -0.62 18.67
C LYS A 145 -22.46 -2.00 18.28
N GLU A 146 -22.80 -2.49 17.10
CA GLU A 146 -22.38 -3.80 16.62
C GLU A 146 -20.92 -3.78 16.16
N LYS A 147 -20.19 -4.84 16.52
CA LYS A 147 -18.80 -5.00 16.11
C LYS A 147 -18.76 -5.58 14.70
N TRP A 148 -18.17 -4.84 13.78
CA TRP A 148 -18.00 -5.31 12.42
C TRP A 148 -16.92 -6.37 12.30
N LYS A 149 -17.17 -7.36 11.46
CA LYS A 149 -16.16 -8.28 10.93
C LYS A 149 -15.49 -7.68 9.69
N MET A 150 -14.36 -8.24 9.28
CA MET A 150 -13.62 -7.76 8.11
C MET A 150 -14.43 -7.85 6.81
N SER A 151 -15.27 -8.89 6.66
CA SER A 151 -16.16 -9.06 5.51
C SER A 151 -17.19 -7.94 5.40
N GLU A 152 -17.78 -7.54 6.53
CA GLU A 152 -18.76 -6.44 6.61
C GLU A 152 -18.09 -5.10 6.29
N LEU A 153 -16.92 -4.84 6.89
CA LEU A 153 -16.14 -3.65 6.59
C LEU A 153 -15.85 -3.51 5.09
N ILE A 154 -15.40 -4.58 4.44
CA ILE A 154 -15.11 -4.56 3.00
C ILE A 154 -16.37 -4.26 2.20
N ALA A 155 -17.48 -4.95 2.47
CA ALA A 155 -18.73 -4.75 1.74
C ALA A 155 -19.23 -3.31 1.87
N MET A 156 -19.26 -2.79 3.09
CA MET A 156 -19.77 -1.45 3.39
C MET A 156 -18.87 -0.35 2.83
N CYS A 157 -17.54 -0.49 2.91
CA CYS A 157 -16.61 0.45 2.30
C CYS A 157 -16.72 0.48 0.78
N VAL A 158 -16.84 -0.69 0.12
CA VAL A 158 -16.99 -0.77 -1.34
C VAL A 158 -18.29 -0.12 -1.80
N GLN A 159 -19.38 -0.36 -1.08
CA GLN A 159 -20.66 0.29 -1.37
C GLN A 159 -20.56 1.81 -1.24
N GLU A 160 -19.92 2.31 -0.18
CA GLU A 160 -19.72 3.74 0.03
C GLU A 160 -18.82 4.36 -1.04
N GLU A 161 -17.76 3.67 -1.46
CA GLU A 161 -16.89 4.14 -2.55
C GLU A 161 -17.68 4.30 -3.85
N GLU A 162 -18.55 3.35 -4.19
CA GLU A 162 -19.37 3.43 -5.40
C GLU A 162 -20.36 4.61 -5.34
N ARG A 163 -20.99 4.82 -4.17
CA ARG A 163 -21.84 6.00 -3.92
C ARG A 163 -21.05 7.30 -4.14
N LEU A 164 -19.82 7.38 -3.63
CA LEU A 164 -18.96 8.55 -3.77
C LEU A 164 -18.56 8.81 -5.23
N LYS A 165 -18.31 7.77 -6.04
CA LYS A 165 -18.02 7.90 -7.48
C LYS A 165 -19.20 8.50 -8.25
N VAL A 166 -20.43 8.13 -7.89
CA VAL A 166 -21.65 8.67 -8.52
C VAL A 166 -21.89 10.13 -8.13
N GLU A 167 -21.73 10.47 -6.85
CA GLU A 167 -21.99 11.83 -6.35
C GLU A 167 -20.88 12.83 -6.64
N ARG A 168 -19.64 12.35 -6.81
CA ARG A 168 -18.47 13.18 -7.08
C ARG A 168 -17.67 12.57 -8.23
N PRO A 169 -17.95 12.94 -9.49
CA PRO A 169 -17.18 12.45 -10.64
C PRO A 169 -15.68 12.82 -10.54
N ASP A 170 -15.31 13.87 -9.81
CA ASP A 170 -13.91 14.21 -9.51
C ASP A 170 -13.19 13.16 -8.63
N PHE A 171 -13.95 12.34 -7.88
CA PHE A 171 -13.42 11.19 -7.15
C PHE A 171 -12.93 10.09 -8.12
N ALA A 172 -13.50 10.00 -9.32
CA ALA A 172 -13.06 9.07 -10.37
C ALA A 172 -11.79 9.55 -11.12
N HIS A 173 -11.45 10.83 -11.02
CA HIS A 173 -10.27 11.40 -11.69
C HIS A 173 -8.94 11.09 -11.00
N LEU A 174 -8.95 10.47 -9.81
CA LEU A 174 -7.75 9.89 -9.19
C LEU A 174 -7.45 8.46 -9.66
N ALA A 175 -8.46 7.74 -10.16
CA ALA A 175 -8.37 6.31 -10.51
C ALA A 175 -8.21 6.04 -12.02
N THR A 176 -8.34 7.07 -12.89
CA THR A 176 -8.38 6.86 -14.36
C THR A 176 -7.25 7.52 -15.15
N ALA A 177 -6.30 8.19 -14.52
CA ALA A 177 -5.13 8.76 -15.22
C ALA A 177 -4.02 7.71 -15.45
N THR A 178 -4.33 6.62 -16.16
CA THR A 178 -3.29 5.87 -16.87
C THR A 178 -3.03 6.59 -18.20
N PRO A 179 -1.80 7.03 -18.52
CA PRO A 179 -1.52 7.70 -19.79
C PRO A 179 -1.39 6.66 -20.89
N THR A 180 -2.49 6.06 -21.32
CA THR A 180 -2.51 5.32 -22.58
C THR A 180 -2.69 6.32 -23.72
N ARG A 181 -1.55 6.61 -24.37
CA ARG A 181 -1.45 7.36 -25.63
C ARG A 181 -2.49 6.87 -26.64
N LYS A 182 -3.61 7.58 -26.79
CA LYS A 182 -4.44 7.47 -28.00
C LYS A 182 -3.89 8.41 -29.06
N LYS A 183 -3.16 7.83 -30.02
CA LYS A 183 -2.90 8.43 -31.33
C LYS A 183 -4.24 8.71 -32.01
N SER A 184 -4.65 9.98 -32.13
CA SER A 184 -5.68 10.34 -33.10
C SER A 184 -5.01 10.50 -34.47
N LYS A 185 -5.31 9.55 -35.36
CA LYS A 185 -4.95 9.64 -36.77
C LYS A 185 -6.13 10.33 -37.46
N GLY A 186 -6.02 11.65 -37.60
CA GLY A 186 -6.96 12.43 -38.39
C GLY A 186 -6.78 12.10 -39.87
N ASN A 187 -7.87 11.75 -40.53
CA ASN A 187 -7.94 11.71 -41.98
C ASN A 187 -9.33 12.16 -42.38
N ASP A 188 -9.46 13.40 -42.85
CA ASP A 188 -10.43 13.71 -43.89
C ASP A 188 -9.91 14.87 -44.75
N LYS A 189 -9.77 14.58 -46.04
CA LYS A 189 -9.32 15.50 -47.08
C LYS A 189 -10.56 16.00 -47.82
N GLY A 190 -10.74 17.32 -47.78
CA GLY A 190 -11.02 18.09 -48.98
C GLY A 190 -12.45 18.59 -49.16
N LYS A 191 -12.60 19.93 -49.24
CA LYS A 191 -12.85 20.62 -50.51
C LYS A 191 -12.71 22.15 -50.35
N LYS A 192 -12.04 22.75 -51.34
CA LYS A 192 -11.80 24.18 -51.54
C LYS A 192 -13.09 24.94 -51.83
N LYS A 193 -13.15 26.22 -51.45
CA LYS A 193 -13.36 27.34 -52.39
C LYS A 193 -12.91 28.68 -51.81
N VAL A 194 -12.43 29.54 -52.70
CA VAL A 194 -11.81 30.86 -52.52
C VAL A 194 -12.84 31.92 -52.94
N ASP A 195 -12.50 33.19 -52.63
CA ASP A 195 -13.01 34.47 -53.16
C ASP A 195 -14.15 35.13 -52.35
N LEU A 196 -14.28 36.45 -52.19
CA LEU A 196 -13.49 37.67 -52.48
C LEU A 196 -14.34 38.85 -51.92
N GLU A 197 -13.67 39.83 -51.30
CA GLU A 197 -14.01 41.26 -51.09
C GLU A 197 -15.40 41.82 -50.65
N LYS A 198 -15.24 42.93 -49.89
CA LYS A 198 -16.01 44.20 -49.87
C LYS A 198 -17.25 44.35 -48.96
N SER A 199 -16.97 45.07 -47.87
CA SER A 199 -17.52 46.37 -47.44
C SER A 199 -19.04 46.65 -47.36
N THR A 200 -19.33 47.41 -46.29
CA THR A 200 -20.39 48.40 -46.03
C THR A 200 -21.73 47.97 -45.40
N ASN A 201 -21.80 48.26 -44.09
CA ASN A 201 -22.85 48.95 -43.31
C ASN A 201 -24.34 48.62 -43.56
N LYS A 202 -24.98 48.08 -42.50
CA LYS A 202 -26.22 48.65 -41.93
C LYS A 202 -26.44 48.19 -40.50
N ALA A 203 -26.82 49.13 -39.64
CA ALA A 203 -27.08 48.98 -38.21
C ALA A 203 -28.47 48.39 -37.93
N ASN A 204 -28.64 47.62 -36.86
CA ASN A 204 -29.49 48.03 -35.72
C ASN A 204 -29.47 47.07 -34.50
N VAL A 205 -29.46 47.70 -33.32
CA VAL A 205 -30.04 47.33 -32.00
C VAL A 205 -29.33 46.28 -31.10
N SER A 206 -28.57 46.85 -30.16
CA SER A 206 -28.58 46.64 -28.70
C SER A 206 -28.53 45.23 -28.08
N SER A 207 -27.39 44.91 -27.46
CA SER A 207 -27.32 44.62 -26.02
C SER A 207 -25.88 44.66 -25.50
N THR A 208 -25.71 45.42 -24.42
CA THR A 208 -24.48 45.91 -23.79
C THR A 208 -23.72 44.80 -23.06
N LYS A 209 -22.44 44.56 -23.37
CA LYS A 209 -21.48 43.93 -22.44
C LYS A 209 -20.12 44.63 -22.51
N LEU A 210 -19.82 45.39 -21.47
CA LEU A 210 -18.50 45.95 -21.19
C LEU A 210 -17.48 44.80 -21.09
N VAL A 211 -16.53 44.77 -22.02
CA VAL A 211 -15.36 43.87 -21.97
C VAL A 211 -14.46 44.38 -20.84
N GLN A 212 -14.53 43.77 -19.66
CA GLN A 212 -13.56 44.05 -18.60
C GLN A 212 -12.20 43.47 -18.99
N ALA A 213 -11.20 44.35 -19.12
CA ALA A 213 -9.83 43.95 -19.38
C ALA A 213 -9.31 43.01 -18.27
N PRO A 214 -8.49 41.99 -18.60
CA PRO A 214 -7.99 41.03 -17.62
C PRO A 214 -7.21 41.73 -16.51
N LYS A 215 -7.51 41.36 -15.27
CA LYS A 215 -6.87 41.87 -14.05
C LYS A 215 -5.77 40.91 -13.61
N CYS A 216 -4.59 41.44 -13.36
CA CYS A 216 -3.47 40.64 -12.88
C CYS A 216 -3.72 40.16 -11.45
N HIS A 217 -3.70 38.84 -11.21
CA HIS A 217 -3.91 38.26 -9.88
C HIS A 217 -2.78 38.55 -8.88
N PHE A 218 -1.60 38.97 -9.35
CA PHE A 218 -0.46 39.25 -8.48
C PHE A 218 -0.49 40.69 -7.94
N CYS A 219 -0.61 41.70 -8.80
CA CYS A 219 -0.62 43.12 -8.38
C CYS A 219 -2.01 43.77 -8.36
N ARG A 220 -3.06 43.04 -8.75
CA ARG A 220 -4.46 43.51 -8.87
C ARG A 220 -4.66 44.73 -9.81
N LYS A 221 -3.72 45.07 -10.69
CA LYS A 221 -3.91 46.09 -11.75
C LYS A 221 -4.52 45.47 -13.02
N VAL A 222 -5.33 46.24 -13.76
CA VAL A 222 -5.97 45.81 -15.02
C VAL A 222 -5.04 46.06 -16.22
N GLY A 223 -5.16 45.25 -17.26
CA GLY A 223 -4.46 45.44 -18.54
C GLY A 223 -3.26 44.52 -18.80
N HIS A 224 -2.94 43.59 -17.89
CA HIS A 224 -1.93 42.55 -18.11
C HIS A 224 -2.25 41.27 -17.32
N LEU A 225 -1.70 40.13 -17.75
CA LEU A 225 -1.81 38.85 -17.04
C LEU A 225 -0.62 38.64 -16.10
N ARG A 226 -0.74 37.70 -15.15
CA ARG A 226 0.32 37.43 -14.15
C ARG A 226 1.70 37.16 -14.76
N LYS A 227 1.74 36.53 -15.93
CA LYS A 227 2.96 36.24 -16.69
C LYS A 227 3.72 37.48 -17.19
N ASP A 228 3.02 38.60 -17.32
CA ASP A 228 3.53 39.87 -17.86
C ASP A 228 3.64 40.93 -16.74
N CYS A 229 3.64 40.52 -15.47
CA CYS A 229 3.64 41.42 -14.32
C CYS A 229 5.07 41.75 -13.84
N THR A 230 5.43 43.03 -13.84
CA THR A 230 6.78 43.51 -13.45
C THR A 230 6.93 43.91 -11.98
N GLY A 231 5.94 43.63 -11.13
CA GLY A 231 5.97 44.05 -9.73
C GLY A 231 6.77 43.10 -8.83
N THR A 232 7.79 43.61 -8.13
CA THR A 232 8.37 42.94 -6.94
C THR A 232 7.53 43.28 -5.71
N SER A 233 7.26 42.30 -4.85
CA SER A 233 6.37 42.43 -3.69
C SER A 233 6.75 43.59 -2.78
N VAL A 234 5.94 44.64 -2.73
CA VAL A 234 5.99 45.62 -1.65
C VAL A 234 4.89 45.23 -0.67
N GLY A 235 5.32 44.71 0.48
CA GLY A 235 4.46 44.36 1.60
C GLY A 235 3.65 45.57 2.05
N ARG A 236 2.37 45.33 2.36
CA ARG A 236 1.53 46.31 3.04
C ARG A 236 1.55 45.96 4.53
N LEU A 237 2.42 46.67 5.25
CA LEU A 237 2.29 46.93 6.68
C LEU A 237 1.04 47.80 6.90
N ASP A 238 0.23 47.34 7.86
CA ASP A 238 -0.67 48.00 8.81
C ASP A 238 -1.60 49.13 8.36
N THR A 239 -2.91 48.95 8.61
CA THR A 239 -3.63 49.45 9.81
C THR A 239 -4.94 48.69 9.96
#